data_AF-A0A1R2APE4-F1
#
_entry.id   AF-A0A1R2APE4-F1
#
_cell.length_a   1.000
_cell.length_b   1.000
_cell.length_c   1.000
_cell.angle_alpha   90.00
_cell.angle_beta   90.00
_cell.angle_gamma   90.00
#
_symmetry.space_group_name_H-M   'P 1'
#
loop_
_entity.id
_entity.type
_entity.pdbx_description
1 polymer ?
#
loop_
_entity_poly.entity_id
_entity_poly.type
_entity_poly.pdbx_seq_one_letter_code
_entity_poly.pdbx_strand_id
1 'polypeptide(L)' 'MSNSETIALGSFIYVMLFLAIGIPVSIYVRSQTKDESQRKENFFLAWIFSLIGVTCMWLMWLCCFLHQMNPLVTPDKE' A
#
# COMPACT_ATOMS: atom_id res chain seq x y z
N MET A 1 -12.49 3.33 -19.32
CA MET A 1 -11.67 2.32 -18.63
C MET A 1 -12.61 1.27 -18.08
N SER A 2 -12.39 0.00 -18.42
CA SER A 2 -13.09 -1.14 -17.83
C SER A 2 -12.76 -1.26 -16.33
N ASN A 3 -13.65 -1.86 -15.54
CA ASN A 3 -13.42 -2.14 -14.12
C ASN A 3 -12.13 -2.95 -13.90
N SER A 4 -11.83 -3.88 -14.81
CA SER A 4 -10.59 -4.67 -14.77
C SER A 4 -9.34 -3.80 -14.95
N GLU A 5 -9.40 -2.81 -15.85
CA GLU A 5 -8.30 -1.87 -16.09
C GLU A 5 -8.09 -0.96 -14.87
N THR A 6 -9.16 -0.51 -14.23
CA THR A 6 -9.09 0.30 -13.00
C THR A 6 -8.47 -0.48 -11.85
N ILE A 7 -8.88 -1.74 -11.65
CA ILE A 7 -8.30 -2.61 -10.62
C ILE A 7 -6.81 -2.84 -10.88
N ALA A 8 -6.44 -3.13 -12.13
CA ALA A 8 -5.05 -3.37 -12.52
C ALA A 8 -4.18 -2.12 -12.32
N LEU A 9 -4.63 -0.96 -12.80
CA LEU A 9 -3.91 0.30 -12.65
C LEU A 9 -3.76 0.71 -11.18
N GLY A 10 -4.84 0.64 -10.40
CA GLY A 10 -4.78 0.98 -8.98
C GLY A 10 -3.87 0.03 -8.19
N SER A 11 -3.94 -1.28 -8.44
CA SER A 11 -3.04 -2.25 -7.81
C SER A 11 -1.57 -1.98 -8.16
N PHE A 12 -1.30 -1.63 -9.43
CA PHE A 12 0.04 -1.24 -9.87
C PHE A 12 0.55 0.02 -9.15
N ILE A 13 -0.31 1.02 -8.91
CA ILE A 13 0.05 2.23 -8.16
C ILE A 13 0.49 1.88 -6.73
N TYR A 14 -0.22 0.98 -6.03
CA TYR A 14 0.19 0.57 -4.68
C TYR A 14 1.50 -0.24 -4.67
N VAL A 15 1.76 -1.06 -5.69
CA VAL A 15 3.08 -1.71 -5.86
C VAL A 15 4.17 -0.66 -6.03
N MET A 16 3.95 0.34 -6.89
CA MET A 16 4.90 1.43 -7.10
C MET A 16 5.11 2.27 -5.84
N LEU A 17 4.06 2.49 -5.04
CA LEU A 17 4.17 3.17 -3.76
C LEU A 17 5.09 2.44 -2.79
N PHE A 18 4.98 1.10 -2.70
CA PHE A 18 5.89 0.29 -1.89
C PHE A 18 7.33 0.36 -2.40
N LEU A 19 7.55 0.28 -3.71
CA LEU A 19 8.88 0.38 -4.30
C LEU A 19 9.51 1.78 -4.11
N ALA A 20 8.72 2.84 -4.26
CA ALA A 20 9.18 4.22 -4.18
C ALA A 20 9.38 4.73 -2.74
N ILE A 21 8.64 4.20 -1.77
CA ILE A 21 8.69 4.67 -0.37
C ILE A 21 9.14 3.58 0.58
N GLY A 22 8.50 2.40 0.53
CA GLY A 22 8.77 1.29 1.45
C GLY A 22 10.23 0.81 1.40
N ILE A 23 10.79 0.63 0.20
CA ILE A 23 12.19 0.23 0.04
C ILE A 23 13.15 1.34 0.54
N PRO A 24 13.07 2.61 0.08
CA PRO A 24 13.95 3.66 0.57
C PRO A 24 13.88 3.89 2.08
N VAL A 25 12.67 3.84 2.67
CA VAL A 25 12.50 3.96 4.13
C VAL A 25 13.20 2.82 4.86
N SER A 26 13.09 1.59 4.37
CA SER A 26 13.78 0.43 4.98
C SER A 26 15.30 0.59 4.92
N ILE A 27 15.83 1.04 3.78
CA ILE A 27 17.26 1.34 3.61
C ILE A 27 17.69 2.47 4.54
N TYR A 28 16.88 3.53 4.66
CA TYR A 28 17.13 4.64 5.55
C TYR A 28 17.21 4.17 7.01
N VAL A 29 16.25 3.37 7.48
CA VAL A 29 16.25 2.80 8.83
C VAL A 29 17.52 1.98 9.09
N ARG A 30 17.95 1.16 8.13
CA ARG A 30 19.22 0.44 8.22
C ARG A 30 20.43 1.38 8.35
N SER A 31 20.44 2.46 7.57
CA SER A 31 21.53 3.45 7.58
C SER A 31 21.64 4.19 8.91
N GLN A 32 20.51 4.48 9.55
CA GLN A 32 20.41 5.22 10.81
C GLN A 32 20.59 4.34 12.05
N THR A 33 20.48 3.02 11.90
CA THR A 33 20.70 2.10 13.01
C THR A 33 22.19 2.05 13.36
N LYS A 34 22.52 2.54 14.57
CA LYS A 34 23.89 2.64 15.10
C LYS A 34 24.45 1.30 15.58
N ASP A 35 23.60 0.49 16.21
CA ASP A 35 23.97 -0.84 16.69
C ASP A 35 24.01 -1.83 15.51
N GLU A 36 25.19 -2.36 15.22
CA GLU A 36 25.39 -3.27 14.10
C GLU A 36 24.59 -4.57 14.23
N SER A 37 24.38 -5.05 15.47
CA SER A 37 23.61 -6.28 15.72
C SER A 37 22.13 -6.12 15.33
N GLN A 38 21.58 -4.91 15.47
CA GLN A 38 20.17 -4.61 15.21
C GLN A 38 19.89 -4.14 13.77
N ARG A 39 20.93 -3.82 12.99
CA ARG A 39 20.78 -3.26 11.63
C ARG A 39 19.91 -4.09 10.71
N LYS A 40 20.09 -5.41 10.75
CA LYS A 40 19.33 -6.34 9.90
C LYS A 40 17.88 -6.46 10.39
N GLU A 41 17.67 -6.58 11.68
CA GLU A 41 16.34 -6.70 12.28
C GLU A 41 15.51 -5.44 12.05
N ASN A 42 16.08 -4.26 12.29
CA ASN A 42 15.41 -2.98 12.04
C ASN A 42 15.06 -2.76 10.57
N PHE A 43 15.94 -3.19 9.65
CA PHE A 43 15.64 -3.18 8.22
C PHE A 43 14.42 -4.06 7.89
N PHE A 44 14.43 -5.31 8.36
CA PHE A 44 13.32 -6.24 8.12
C PHE A 44 12.02 -5.75 8.74
N LEU A 45 12.09 -5.19 9.96
CA LEU A 45 10.93 -4.65 10.65
C LEU A 45 10.32 -3.47 9.86
N ALA A 46 11.14 -2.52 9.42
CA ALA A 46 10.70 -1.40 8.60
C ALA A 46 10.11 -1.86 7.26
N TRP A 47 10.71 -2.86 6.63
CA TRP A 47 10.25 -3.42 5.37
C TRP A 47 8.89 -4.12 5.52
N ILE A 48 8.73 -4.96 6.54
CA ILE A 48 7.48 -5.68 6.83
C ILE A 48 6.37 -4.69 7.18
N PHE A 49 6.62 -3.71 8.06
CA PHE A 49 5.61 -2.72 8.40
C PHE A 49 5.20 -1.87 7.20
N SER A 50 6.14 -1.47 6.35
CA SER A 50 5.83 -0.76 5.11
C SER A 50 4.98 -1.61 4.17
N LEU A 51 5.28 -2.91 4.04
CA LEU A 51 4.53 -3.82 3.19
C LEU A 51 3.09 -4.01 3.71
N ILE A 52 2.94 -4.25 5.01
CA ILE A 52 1.62 -4.38 5.66
C ILE A 52 0.83 -3.09 5.49
N GLY A 53 1.45 -1.94 5.74
CA GLY A 53 0.82 -0.64 5.60
C GLY A 53 0.26 -0.39 4.20
N VAL A 54 1.09 -0.58 3.16
CA VAL A 54 0.66 -0.45 1.76
C VAL A 54 -0.43 -1.46 1.41
N THR A 55 -0.31 -2.71 1.89
CA THR A 55 -1.33 -3.75 1.66
C THR A 55 -2.68 -3.36 2.28
N CYS A 56 -2.70 -2.83 3.51
CA CYS A 56 -3.94 -2.37 4.14
C CYS A 56 -4.56 -1.18 3.38
N MET A 57 -3.73 -0.24 2.91
CA MET A 57 -4.23 0.87 2.09
C MET A 57 -4.82 0.39 0.76
N TRP A 58 -4.16 -0.56 0.10
CA TRP A 58 -4.66 -1.18 -1.13
C TRP A 58 -5.98 -1.93 -0.89
N LEU A 59 -6.09 -2.71 0.18
CA LEU A 59 -7.32 -3.41 0.54
C LEU A 59 -8.48 -2.43 0.80
N MET A 60 -8.23 -1.35 1.54
CA MET A 60 -9.24 -0.34 1.81
C MET A 60 -9.74 0.30 0.50
N TRP A 61 -8.82 0.70 -0.38
CA TRP A 61 -9.16 1.24 -1.69
C TRP A 61 -9.96 0.24 -2.55
N LEU A 62 -9.51 -1.02 -2.59
CA LEU A 62 -10.17 -2.08 -3.34
C LEU A 62 -11.61 -2.30 -2.85
N CYS A 63 -11.81 -2.36 -1.54
CA CYS A 63 -13.14 -2.48 -0.93
C CYS A 63 -14.05 -1.30 -1.30
N CYS A 64 -13.54 -0.07 -1.21
CA CYS A 64 -14.29 1.13 -1.60
C CYS A 64 -14.69 1.08 -3.09
N PHE A 65 -13.77 0.68 -3.96
CA PHE A 65 -14.02 0.56 -5.40
C PHE A 65 -15.08 -0.52 -5.70
N LEU A 66 -14.92 -1.72 -5.13
CA LEU A 66 -15.84 -2.84 -5.34
C LEU A 66 -17.25 -2.55 -4.85
N HIS A 67 -17.39 -1.87 -3.71
CA HIS A 67 -18.69 -1.46 -3.17
C HIS A 67 -19.47 -0.56 -4.14
N GLN A 68 -18.78 0.24 -4.95
CA GLN A 68 -19.40 1.17 -5.91
C GLN A 68 -19.70 0.54 -7.27
N MET A 69 -19.24 -0.69 -7.55
CA MET A 69 -19.39 -1.29 -8.89
C MET A 69 -20.83 -1.68 -9.24
N ASN A 70 -21.63 -2.07 -8.25
CA ASN A 70 -23.05 -2.45 -8.43
C ASN A 70 -23.89 -1.87 -7.28
N PRO A 71 -24.15 -0.54 -7.29
CA PRO A 71 -24.83 0.11 -6.19
C PRO A 71 -26.30 -0.33 -6.13
N LEU A 72 -26.74 -0.76 -4.96
CA LEU A 72 -28.16 -1.05 -4.66
C LEU A 72 -28.93 0.20 -4.22
N VAL A 73 -28.20 1.21 -3.75
CA VAL A 73 -28.73 2.48 -3.27
C VAL A 73 -28.14 3.58 -4.14
N THR A 74 -29.02 4.40 -4.71
CA THR A 74 -28.64 5.60 -5.46
C THR A 74 -28.89 6.83 -4.59
N PRO A 75 -28.11 7.90 -4.74
CA PRO A 75 -28.35 9.13 -3.99
C PRO A 75 -29.70 9.75 -4.40
N ASP A 76 -30.53 10.05 -3.40
CA ASP A 76 -31.74 10.86 -3.60
C ASP A 76 -31.30 12.30 -3.90
N LYS A 77 -31.83 12.84 -5.01
CA LYS A 77 -31.66 14.24 -5.38
C LYS A 77 -32.92 14.97 -4.92
N GLU A 78 -32.81 15.81 -3.91
CA GLU A 78 -33.82 16.84 -3.62
C GLU A 78 -33.88 17.89 -4.75
#